data_AF-A0A957QLP4-F1
#
_entry.id   AF-A0A957QLP4-F1
#
_cell.length_a   1.000
_cell.length_b   1.000
_cell.length_c   1.000
_cell.angle_alpha   90.00
_cell.angle_beta   90.00
_cell.angle_gamma   90.00
#
_symmetry.space_group_name_H-M   'P 1'
#
loop_
_entity.id
_entity.type
_entity.pdbx_description
1 polymer ?
#
loop_
_entity_poly.entity_id
_entity_poly.type
_entity_poly.pdbx_seq_one_letter_code
_entity_poly.pdbx_strand_id
1 'polypeptide(L)'
;MQSQFPPSDYVQTESAVRGITVFKPRPQEETNLDTVVRFVCPNCNSHTAFQAEDGGVTCSYCGYHEAPEKEVVGKGAEEFEFTVSTVEQASHGWGLERIELVCRNCNARTVLPPDKLTA
;
A
#
# COMPACT_ATOMS: atom_id res chain seq x y z
N MET A 1 20.53 14.09 37.76
CA MET A 1 21.00 12.85 37.10
C MET A 1 21.89 13.29 35.96
N GLN A 2 23.21 13.14 36.09
CA GLN A 2 24.13 13.46 34.98
C GLN A 2 24.08 12.29 34.01
N SER A 3 23.57 12.52 32.80
CA SER A 3 23.61 11.54 31.72
C SER A 3 25.08 11.30 31.35
N GLN A 4 25.53 10.05 31.43
CA GLN A 4 26.87 9.63 31.03
C GLN A 4 27.15 10.09 29.60
N PHE A 5 28.25 10.81 29.41
CA PHE A 5 28.72 11.25 28.10
C PHE A 5 29.98 10.47 27.72
N PRO A 6 30.09 9.95 26.48
CA PRO A 6 29.10 9.97 25.40
C PRO A 6 27.93 9.01 25.63
N PRO A 7 26.76 9.22 25.01
CA PRO A 7 25.68 8.24 24.98
C PRO A 7 26.16 6.90 24.41
N SER A 8 25.59 5.78 24.87
CA SER A 8 26.00 4.42 24.48
C SER A 8 25.98 4.17 22.97
N ASP A 9 25.11 4.86 22.26
CA ASP A 9 24.86 4.66 20.83
C ASP A 9 25.70 5.59 19.95
N TYR A 10 26.72 6.25 20.52
CA TYR A 10 27.62 7.14 19.80
C TYR A 10 29.05 6.59 19.79
N VAL A 11 29.74 6.79 18.68
CA VAL A 11 31.15 6.43 18.49
C VAL A 11 31.96 7.69 18.20
N GLN A 12 33.16 7.77 18.76
CA GLN A 12 34.08 8.88 18.47
C GLN A 12 34.51 8.82 16.99
N THR A 13 34.53 9.96 16.32
CA THR A 13 34.97 10.10 14.92
C THR A 13 36.06 11.15 14.82
N GLU A 14 36.84 11.09 13.75
CA GLU A 14 37.88 12.10 13.49
C GLU A 14 37.27 13.49 13.29
N SER A 15 37.89 14.50 13.90
CA SER A 15 37.54 15.90 13.75
C SER A 15 38.48 16.57 12.75
N ALA A 16 37.93 17.39 11.86
CA ALA A 16 38.72 18.23 10.95
C ALA A 16 39.48 19.36 11.68
N VAL A 17 39.10 19.67 12.92
CA VAL A 17 39.70 20.73 13.74
C VAL A 17 40.52 20.11 14.86
N ARG A 18 41.80 20.52 14.97
CA ARG A 18 42.70 20.05 16.03
C ARG A 18 42.17 20.44 17.41
N GLY A 19 42.20 19.49 18.34
CA GLY A 19 41.77 19.69 19.72
C GLY A 19 40.26 19.55 19.95
N ILE A 20 39.47 19.25 18.92
CA ILE A 20 38.02 18.99 19.05
C ILE A 20 37.76 17.49 18.95
N THR A 21 36.97 16.98 19.90
CA THR A 21 36.46 15.60 19.88
C THR A 21 35.01 15.58 19.40
N VAL A 22 34.70 14.78 18.37
CA VAL A 22 33.35 14.65 17.82
C VAL A 22 32.87 13.22 17.98
N PHE A 23 31.59 13.05 18.32
CA PHE A 23 30.92 11.76 18.39
C PHE A 23 29.80 11.74 17.36
N LYS A 24 29.69 10.64 16.61
CA LYS A 24 28.59 10.39 15.67
C LYS A 24 27.75 9.21 16.14
N PRO A 25 26.45 9.14 15.79
CA PRO A 25 25.65 7.95 16.02
C PRO A 25 26.38 6.73 15.45
N ARG A 26 26.35 5.61 16.17
CA ARG A 26 26.87 4.33 15.71
C ARG A 26 26.15 4.00 14.39
N PRO A 27 26.87 3.84 13.27
CA PRO A 27 26.27 3.38 12.03
C PRO A 27 25.52 2.08 12.31
N GLN A 28 24.26 2.02 11.92
CA GLN A 28 23.53 0.76 11.94
C GLN A 28 24.20 -0.14 10.90
N GLU A 29 24.74 -1.27 11.32
CA GLU A 29 25.13 -2.32 10.39
C GLU A 29 23.87 -2.71 9.62
N GLU A 30 23.84 -2.45 8.31
CA GLU A 30 22.78 -2.91 7.43
C GLU A 30 22.83 -4.44 7.44
N THR A 31 22.09 -5.10 8.34
CA THR A 31 22.01 -6.56 8.46
C THR A 31 21.21 -7.18 7.30
N ASN A 32 21.16 -6.55 6.13
CA ASN A 32 20.38 -7.05 5.00
C ASN A 32 21.10 -6.87 3.67
N LEU A 33 22.35 -7.29 3.64
CA LEU A 33 23.00 -7.66 2.38
C LEU A 33 22.96 -9.19 2.29
N ASP A 34 22.39 -9.67 1.18
CA ASP A 34 22.64 -11.01 0.60
C ASP A 34 21.71 -12.17 0.95
N THR A 35 20.39 -11.96 1.05
CA THR A 35 19.51 -13.06 0.62
C THR A 35 19.38 -13.00 -0.89
N VAL A 36 20.21 -13.77 -1.61
CA VAL A 36 20.03 -13.95 -3.06
C VAL A 36 18.71 -14.67 -3.29
N VAL A 37 17.65 -13.90 -3.56
CA VAL A 37 16.34 -14.46 -3.90
C VAL A 37 16.42 -15.01 -5.32
N ARG A 38 16.27 -16.33 -5.46
CA ARG A 38 16.17 -16.99 -6.77
C ARG A 38 14.70 -17.12 -7.16
N PHE A 39 14.33 -16.43 -8.23
CA PHE A 39 13.00 -16.55 -8.83
C PHE A 39 12.97 -17.76 -9.78
N VAL A 40 12.47 -18.89 -9.27
CA VAL A 40 12.34 -20.15 -10.01
C VAL A 40 10.88 -20.58 -10.07
N CYS A 41 10.51 -21.23 -11.18
CA CYS A 41 9.17 -21.75 -11.38
C CYS A 41 8.87 -22.87 -10.36
N PRO A 42 7.77 -22.80 -9.60
CA PRO A 42 7.42 -23.82 -8.61
C PRO A 42 7.09 -25.18 -9.22
N ASN A 43 6.70 -25.23 -10.50
CA ASN A 43 6.32 -26.48 -11.17
C ASN A 43 7.49 -27.25 -11.78
N CYS A 44 8.52 -26.56 -12.29
CA CYS A 44 9.59 -27.21 -13.06
C CYS A 44 11.00 -26.72 -12.74
N ASN A 45 11.15 -25.84 -11.75
CA ASN A 45 12.44 -25.26 -11.33
C ASN A 45 13.22 -24.48 -12.40
N SER A 46 12.63 -24.21 -13.56
CA SER A 46 13.20 -23.32 -14.58
C SER A 46 13.08 -21.84 -14.17
N HIS A 47 13.72 -20.94 -14.91
CA HIS A 47 13.59 -19.50 -14.72
C HIS A 47 12.19 -19.02 -15.13
N THR A 48 11.60 -18.14 -14.32
CA THR A 48 10.39 -17.39 -14.68
C THR A 48 10.77 -16.06 -15.32
N ALA A 49 9.88 -15.54 -16.15
CA ALA A 49 9.99 -14.22 -16.77
C ALA A 49 8.74 -13.39 -16.45
N PHE A 50 8.93 -12.08 -16.29
CA PHE A 50 7.83 -11.15 -16.10
C PHE A 50 7.09 -10.91 -17.42
N GLN A 51 5.75 -10.92 -17.39
CA GLN A 51 4.88 -10.64 -18.54
C GLN A 51 4.22 -9.27 -18.39
N ALA A 52 4.55 -8.35 -19.30
CA ALA A 52 4.10 -6.97 -19.23
C ALA A 52 2.61 -6.77 -19.53
N GLU A 53 1.98 -7.68 -20.27
CA GLU A 53 0.58 -7.53 -20.72
C GLU A 53 -0.43 -7.63 -19.57
N ASP A 54 -0.19 -8.54 -18.63
CA ASP A 54 -1.09 -8.82 -17.50
C ASP A 54 -0.47 -8.49 -16.13
N GLY A 55 0.84 -8.25 -16.10
CA GLY A 55 1.65 -7.99 -14.91
C GLY A 55 2.07 -9.27 -14.15
N GLY A 56 1.89 -10.44 -14.75
CA GLY A 56 2.16 -11.73 -14.12
C GLY A 56 3.58 -12.25 -14.33
N VAL A 57 3.84 -13.45 -13.81
CA VAL A 57 5.08 -14.21 -14.06
C VAL A 57 4.76 -15.50 -14.81
N THR A 58 5.49 -15.73 -15.90
CA THR A 58 5.31 -16.88 -16.78
C THR A 58 6.57 -17.72 -16.84
N CYS A 59 6.44 -19.04 -16.87
CA CYS A 59 7.50 -19.98 -17.19
C CYS A 59 7.38 -20.42 -18.64
N SER A 60 8.34 -20.03 -19.48
CA SER A 60 8.42 -20.41 -20.89
C SER A 60 8.74 -21.89 -21.12
N TYR A 61 9.14 -22.63 -20.07
CA TYR A 61 9.46 -24.05 -20.18
C TYR A 61 8.23 -24.96 -20.01
N CYS A 62 7.41 -24.74 -18.97
CA CYS A 62 6.25 -25.59 -18.69
C CYS A 62 4.89 -24.90 -18.86
N GLY A 63 4.88 -23.60 -19.17
CA GLY A 63 3.64 -22.82 -19.33
C GLY A 63 2.99 -22.39 -18.01
N TYR A 64 3.67 -22.54 -16.86
CA TYR A 64 3.18 -22.01 -15.59
C TYR A 64 2.98 -20.49 -15.69
N HIS A 65 1.84 -20.00 -15.19
CA HIS A 65 1.51 -18.59 -15.11
C HIS A 65 0.97 -18.29 -13.71
N GLU A 66 1.48 -17.22 -13.11
CA GLU A 66 0.98 -16.66 -11.85
C GLU A 66 0.62 -15.20 -12.10
N ALA A 67 -0.69 -14.92 -11.98
CA ALA A 67 -1.23 -13.59 -12.11
C ALA A 67 -0.80 -12.72 -10.90
N PRO A 68 -0.60 -11.40 -11.09
CA PRO A 68 -0.25 -10.54 -9.97
C PRO A 68 -1.44 -10.41 -9.02
N GLU A 69 -1.15 -10.24 -7.73
CA GLU A 69 -2.18 -9.90 -6.75
C GLU A 69 -2.74 -8.51 -7.08
N LYS A 70 -4.02 -8.46 -7.45
CA LYS A 70 -4.73 -7.21 -7.77
C LYS A 70 -5.79 -6.98 -6.71
N GLU A 71 -5.67 -5.89 -5.97
CA GLU A 71 -6.81 -5.37 -5.20
C GLU A 71 -7.82 -4.79 -6.20
N VAL A 72 -8.98 -5.43 -6.33
CA VAL A 72 -10.05 -4.95 -7.23
C VAL A 72 -10.73 -3.75 -6.58
N VAL A 73 -10.13 -2.57 -6.74
CA VAL A 73 -10.75 -1.30 -6.34
C VAL A 73 -11.65 -0.80 -7.49
N GLY A 74 -12.93 -0.55 -7.20
CA GLY A 74 -13.82 0.18 -8.11
C GLY A 74 -14.48 -0.60 -9.26
N LYS A 75 -14.31 -1.93 -9.36
CA LYS A 75 -14.98 -2.78 -10.38
C LYS A 75 -16.01 -3.77 -9.81
N GLY A 76 -16.46 -3.57 -8.57
CA GLY A 76 -17.54 -4.38 -7.98
C GLY A 76 -18.94 -4.04 -8.50
N ALA A 77 -19.10 -2.95 -9.26
CA ALA A 77 -20.35 -2.59 -9.89
C ALA A 77 -20.40 -3.19 -11.30
N GLU A 78 -21.52 -3.84 -11.63
CA GLU A 78 -21.79 -4.38 -12.95
C GLU A 78 -21.82 -3.25 -13.99
N GLU A 79 -21.12 -3.44 -15.11
CA GLU A 79 -21.11 -2.49 -16.22
C GLU A 79 -22.41 -2.67 -17.02
N PHE A 80 -23.28 -1.66 -16.98
CA PHE A 80 -24.51 -1.66 -17.78
C PHE A 80 -24.40 -0.73 -18.98
N GLU A 81 -24.95 -1.15 -20.11
CA GLU A 81 -25.14 -0.29 -21.28
C GLU A 81 -26.26 0.72 -21.03
N PHE A 82 -26.18 1.90 -21.66
CA PHE A 82 -27.18 2.97 -21.60
C PHE A 82 -28.44 2.63 -22.41
N THR A 83 -29.16 1.59 -21.98
CA THR A 83 -30.46 1.21 -22.55
C THR A 83 -31.60 1.88 -21.80
N VAL A 84 -32.76 2.02 -22.45
CA VAL A 84 -33.97 2.58 -21.82
C VAL A 84 -34.36 1.78 -20.57
N SER A 85 -34.29 0.45 -20.63
CA SER A 85 -34.56 -0.43 -19.49
C SER A 85 -33.59 -0.23 -18.33
N THR A 86 -32.29 -0.02 -18.61
CA THR A 86 -31.29 0.27 -17.57
C THR A 86 -31.56 1.61 -16.92
N VAL A 87 -31.95 2.64 -17.69
CA VAL A 87 -32.30 3.97 -17.17
C VAL A 87 -33.55 3.92 -16.29
N GLU A 88 -34.57 3.17 -16.70
CA GLU A 88 -35.77 2.95 -15.90
C GLU A 88 -35.46 2.23 -14.58
N GLN A 89 -34.60 1.21 -14.60
CA GLN A 89 -34.15 0.54 -13.37
C GLN A 89 -33.30 1.45 -12.48
N ALA A 90 -32.42 2.26 -13.08
CA ALA A 90 -31.62 3.26 -12.35
C ALA A 90 -32.51 4.34 -11.69
N SER A 91 -33.67 4.67 -12.29
CA SER A 91 -34.62 5.60 -11.68
C SER A 91 -35.22 5.08 -10.36
N HIS A 92 -35.14 3.76 -10.12
CA HIS A 92 -35.51 3.13 -8.85
C HIS A 92 -34.34 3.06 -7.85
N GLY A 93 -33.17 3.63 -8.17
CA GLY A 93 -32.01 3.56 -7.29
C GLY A 93 -30.83 4.47 -7.64
N TRP A 94 -30.89 5.73 -7.18
CA TRP A 94 -29.73 6.57 -6.83
C TRP A 94 -29.87 7.14 -5.40
N GLY A 95 -30.33 6.30 -4.48
CA GLY A 95 -30.39 6.59 -3.05
C GLY A 95 -31.79 6.92 -2.55
N LEU A 96 -32.18 6.23 -1.48
CA LEU A 96 -33.21 6.67 -0.54
C LEU A 96 -32.95 8.12 -0.10
N GLU A 97 -33.97 8.78 0.45
CA GLU A 97 -33.85 10.10 1.09
C GLU A 97 -32.57 10.17 1.94
N ARG A 98 -31.67 11.10 1.62
CA ARG A 98 -30.37 11.22 2.28
C ARG A 98 -30.40 12.36 3.30
N ILE A 99 -29.75 12.15 4.43
CA ILE A 99 -29.64 13.15 5.49
C ILE A 99 -28.22 13.73 5.47
N GLU A 100 -28.11 15.05 5.34
CA GLU A 100 -26.85 15.77 5.48
C GLU A 100 -26.59 16.07 6.96
N LEU A 101 -25.43 15.66 7.47
CA LEU A 101 -24.96 16.01 8.80
C LEU A 101 -23.82 17.03 8.70
N VAL A 102 -23.92 18.09 9.50
CA VAL A 102 -22.90 19.13 9.58
C VAL A 102 -22.29 19.14 10.99
N CYS A 103 -20.97 18.95 11.07
CA CYS A 103 -20.25 19.05 12.33
C CYS A 103 -20.19 20.52 12.79
N ARG A 104 -20.79 20.84 13.94
CA ARG A 104 -20.80 22.21 14.49
C ARG A 104 -19.42 22.72 14.95
N ASN A 105 -18.42 21.83 15.10
CA ASN A 105 -17.08 22.20 15.56
C ASN A 105 -16.10 22.49 14.41
N CYS A 106 -16.13 21.69 13.33
CA CYS A 106 -15.19 21.80 12.20
C CYS A 106 -15.86 22.04 10.84
N ASN A 107 -17.18 22.13 10.79
CA ASN A 107 -17.97 22.34 9.58
C ASN A 107 -17.84 21.23 8.51
N ALA A 108 -17.33 20.06 8.88
CA ALA A 108 -17.32 18.89 8.02
C ALA A 108 -18.76 18.45 7.69
N ARG A 109 -18.97 18.05 6.43
CA ARG A 109 -20.25 17.59 5.90
C ARG A 109 -20.17 16.11 5.56
N THR A 110 -21.16 15.34 5.97
CA THR A 110 -21.30 13.92 5.57
C THR A 110 -22.75 13.62 5.23
N VAL A 111 -22.97 12.63 4.37
CA VAL A 111 -24.29 12.25 3.87
C VAL A 111 -24.53 10.79 4.21
N LEU A 112 -25.62 10.51 4.93
CA LEU A 112 -25.96 9.16 5.38
C LEU A 112 -27.35 8.74 4.86
N PRO A 113 -27.56 7.43 4.64
CA PRO A 113 -28.89 6.85 4.50
C PRO A 113 -29.72 7.04 5.78
N PRO A 114 -31.06 7.07 5.69
CA PRO A 114 -31.94 7.37 6.83
C PRO A 114 -31.96 6.23 7.86
N ASP A 115 -31.68 5.00 7.44
CA ASP A 115 -31.57 3.79 8.27
C ASP A 115 -30.26 3.69 9.06
N LYS A 116 -29.30 4.60 8.84
CA LYS A 116 -27.99 4.60 9.52
C LYS A 116 -27.91 5.53 10.73
N LEU A 117 -28.99 6.23 11.06
CA LEU A 117 -29.12 6.96 12.32
C LEU A 117 -29.92 6.11 13.30
N THR A 118 -29.25 5.52 14.29
CA THR A 118 -29.95 4.96 15.46
C THR A 118 -30.38 6.12 16.37
N ALA A 119 -31.66 6.11 16.78
CA ALA A 119 -32.21 7.06 17.74
C ALA A 119 -31.54 6.98 19.12
#